data_AF-A0A1Y1NAA0-F1
#
_entry.id   AF-A0A1Y1NAA0-F1
#
_cell.length_a   1.000
_cell.length_b   1.000
_cell.length_c   1.000
_cell.angle_alpha   90.00
_cell.angle_beta   90.00
_cell.angle_gamma   90.00
#
_symmetry.space_group_name_H-M   'P 1'
#
loop_
_entity.id
_entity.type
_entity.pdbx_description
1 polymer ?
#
loop_
_entity_poly.entity_id
_entity_poly.type
_entity_poly.pdbx_seq_one_letter_code
_entity_poly.pdbx_strand_id
1 'polypeptide(L)'
;MTTYESISTDITNLFASFDKYVNMYETNTWLNSVSIEELKNGFKLGKLIEDSVRNLQLKQCTNTFFSVLNAWWKQKSRTKVYSVDFFLKACDNLLTKFFQKNIPIQTLDNAIRMYTSLFPRERFEKVISRLILMSASHTQIIDYTIANKDNIDIQFLQCRLLLTNWLQECECGRIENVKGVISNMFLSYKLQSTLPLLVTILTVNIENEAPVTNIILENLYMKMEDRSVLSKQFWLSLFRYVDRQRLSKVCLRYNEFLIKLFDFIIYIGCMMNYIPHNSEMKWMGDPETSICPNLIFRKIY
;
A
#
# COMPACT_ATOMS: atom_id res chain seq x y z
N MET A 1 -21.61 -40.87 14.85
CA MET A 1 -21.62 -39.84 13.79
C MET A 1 -21.62 -38.41 14.34
N THR A 2 -22.05 -38.17 15.58
CA THR A 2 -22.17 -36.83 16.19
C THR A 2 -20.88 -36.19 16.72
N THR A 3 -19.81 -36.95 16.97
CA THR A 3 -18.54 -36.44 17.52
C THR A 3 -17.63 -35.79 16.46
N TYR A 4 -17.65 -36.27 15.22
CA TYR A 4 -16.85 -35.68 14.13
C TYR A 4 -17.42 -34.34 13.65
N GLU A 5 -18.74 -34.20 13.61
CA GLU A 5 -19.38 -32.93 13.27
C GLU A 5 -19.06 -31.85 14.31
N SER A 6 -19.18 -32.13 15.62
CA SER A 6 -18.90 -31.13 16.66
C SER A 6 -17.43 -30.67 16.69
N ILE A 7 -16.48 -31.60 16.52
CA ILE A 7 -15.04 -31.27 16.48
C ILE A 7 -14.71 -30.42 15.25
N SER A 8 -15.37 -30.66 14.11
CA SER A 8 -15.17 -29.85 12.91
C SER A 8 -15.64 -28.41 13.12
N THR A 9 -16.79 -28.21 13.77
CA THR A 9 -17.38 -26.89 14.03
C THR A 9 -16.49 -26.07 14.98
N ASP A 10 -15.93 -26.70 16.01
CA ASP A 10 -15.06 -26.06 16.99
C ASP A 10 -13.73 -25.58 16.38
N ILE A 11 -13.14 -26.35 15.46
CA ILE A 11 -11.92 -25.95 14.75
C ILE A 11 -12.20 -24.80 13.78
N THR A 12 -13.31 -24.83 13.05
CA THR A 12 -13.71 -23.69 12.19
C THR A 12 -14.00 -22.43 12.98
N ASN A 13 -14.59 -22.55 14.17
CA ASN A 13 -14.83 -21.42 15.07
C ASN A 13 -13.51 -20.82 15.59
N LEU A 14 -12.52 -21.67 15.86
CA LEU A 14 -11.18 -21.22 16.25
C LEU A 14 -10.49 -20.49 15.09
N PHE A 15 -10.51 -21.05 13.87
CA PHE A 15 -9.96 -20.37 12.69
C PHE A 15 -10.66 -19.04 12.41
N ALA A 16 -11.99 -18.99 12.52
CA ALA A 16 -12.75 -17.75 12.37
C ALA A 16 -12.36 -16.69 13.43
N SER A 17 -12.02 -17.13 14.65
CA SER A 17 -11.56 -16.23 15.72
C SER A 17 -10.19 -15.62 15.41
N PHE A 18 -9.24 -16.42 14.92
CA PHE A 18 -7.95 -15.94 14.44
C PHE A 18 -8.13 -14.98 13.26
N ASP A 19 -8.96 -15.33 12.28
CA ASP A 19 -9.26 -14.50 11.12
C ASP A 19 -9.85 -13.15 11.52
N LYS A 20 -10.85 -13.16 12.42
CA LYS A 20 -11.49 -11.96 12.94
C LYS A 20 -10.49 -11.05 13.66
N TYR A 21 -9.61 -11.62 14.48
CA TYR A 21 -8.57 -10.84 15.17
C TYR A 21 -7.58 -10.25 14.19
N VAL A 22 -7.10 -11.02 13.22
CA VAL A 22 -6.12 -10.51 12.25
C VAL A 22 -6.76 -9.44 11.38
N ASN A 23 -8.00 -9.63 10.91
CA ASN A 23 -8.73 -8.61 10.18
C ASN A 23 -8.90 -7.32 11.00
N MET A 24 -9.21 -7.44 12.30
CA MET A 24 -9.26 -6.29 13.23
C MET A 24 -7.87 -5.64 13.40
N TYR A 25 -6.81 -6.43 13.56
CA TYR A 25 -5.45 -5.93 13.70
C TYR A 25 -4.92 -5.27 12.41
N GLU A 26 -5.35 -5.70 11.24
CA GLU A 26 -4.89 -5.15 9.97
C GLU A 26 -5.73 -3.97 9.49
N THR A 27 -7.01 -3.92 9.86
CA THR A 27 -7.93 -2.86 9.44
C THR A 27 -7.80 -1.68 10.40
N ASN A 28 -7.52 -0.48 9.89
CA ASN A 28 -7.36 0.72 10.73
C ASN A 28 -8.66 1.50 10.93
N THR A 29 -9.69 1.24 10.12
CA THR A 29 -10.91 2.05 10.06
C THR A 29 -11.74 2.01 11.35
N TRP A 30 -11.77 0.86 12.03
CA TRP A 30 -12.55 0.70 13.26
C TRP A 30 -11.97 1.49 14.45
N LEU A 31 -10.69 1.88 14.43
CA LEU A 31 -10.04 2.57 15.57
C LEU A 31 -10.56 4.00 15.82
N ASN A 32 -11.08 4.66 14.78
CA ASN A 32 -11.50 6.07 14.86
C ASN A 32 -12.93 6.24 15.39
N SER A 33 -13.75 5.19 15.36
CA SER A 33 -15.17 5.23 15.72
C SER A 33 -15.58 4.05 16.60
N VAL A 34 -14.63 3.47 17.34
CA VAL A 34 -14.91 2.26 18.11
C VAL A 34 -15.77 2.56 19.33
N SER A 35 -16.79 1.73 19.54
CA SER A 35 -17.54 1.71 20.79
C SER A 35 -16.73 1.02 21.90
N ILE A 36 -17.06 1.31 23.15
CA ILE A 36 -16.44 0.67 24.33
C ILE A 36 -16.67 -0.86 24.28
N GLU A 37 -17.84 -1.29 23.79
CA GLU A 37 -18.19 -2.72 23.68
C GLU A 37 -17.34 -3.45 22.64
N GLU A 38 -17.14 -2.85 21.46
CA GLU A 38 -16.28 -3.40 20.42
C GLU A 38 -14.82 -3.48 20.89
N LEU A 39 -14.35 -2.47 21.62
CA LEU A 39 -13.03 -2.46 22.21
C LEU A 39 -12.86 -3.60 23.22
N LYS A 40 -13.85 -3.79 24.12
CA LYS A 40 -13.88 -4.89 25.08
C LYS A 40 -13.87 -6.25 24.38
N ASN A 41 -14.66 -6.40 23.32
CA ASN A 41 -14.72 -7.61 22.52
C ASN A 41 -13.39 -7.88 21.79
N GLY A 42 -12.72 -6.84 21.30
CA GLY A 42 -11.40 -6.93 20.68
C GLY A 42 -10.32 -7.45 21.62
N PHE A 43 -10.22 -6.89 22.84
CA PHE A 43 -9.26 -7.37 23.84
C PHE A 43 -9.61 -8.76 24.39
N LYS A 44 -10.89 -9.10 24.55
CA LYS A 44 -11.31 -10.46 24.90
C LYS A 44 -10.92 -11.48 23.83
N LEU A 45 -11.11 -11.13 22.56
CA LEU A 45 -10.70 -11.97 21.43
C LEU A 45 -9.18 -12.14 21.38
N GLY A 46 -8.42 -11.07 21.60
CA GLY A 46 -6.97 -11.13 21.72
C GLY A 46 -6.52 -12.07 22.84
N LYS A 47 -7.13 -11.97 24.04
CA LYS A 47 -6.84 -12.86 25.17
C LYS A 47 -7.16 -14.32 24.84
N LEU A 48 -8.31 -14.59 24.22
CA LEU A 48 -8.68 -15.94 23.78
C LEU A 48 -7.64 -16.53 22.82
N ILE A 49 -7.08 -15.72 21.91
CA ILE A 49 -6.02 -16.15 21.00
C ILE A 49 -4.73 -16.42 21.74
N GLU A 50 -4.30 -15.54 22.65
CA GLU A 50 -3.10 -15.77 23.47
C GLU A 50 -3.21 -17.09 24.25
N ASP A 51 -4.34 -17.32 24.92
CA ASP A 51 -4.61 -18.54 25.69
C ASP A 51 -4.66 -19.77 24.78
N SER A 52 -5.26 -19.67 23.59
CA SER A 52 -5.31 -20.74 22.60
C SER A 52 -3.91 -21.11 22.09
N VAL A 53 -3.07 -20.14 21.79
CA VAL A 53 -1.70 -20.40 21.31
C VAL A 53 -0.84 -21.00 22.42
N ARG A 54 -0.96 -20.53 23.67
CA ARG A 54 -0.28 -21.16 24.82
C ARG A 54 -0.70 -22.62 24.99
N ASN A 55 -1.99 -22.92 24.87
CA ASN A 55 -2.51 -24.28 24.92
C ASN A 55 -1.97 -25.15 23.78
N LEU A 56 -1.87 -24.61 22.56
CA LEU A 56 -1.28 -25.31 21.41
C LEU A 56 0.21 -25.60 21.61
N GLN A 57 0.96 -24.68 22.25
CA GLN A 57 2.36 -24.88 22.60
C GLN A 57 2.54 -25.97 23.65
N LEU A 58 1.70 -25.97 24.70
CA LEU A 58 1.71 -27.02 25.72
C LEU A 58 1.42 -28.41 25.13
N LYS A 59 0.54 -28.47 24.12
CA LYS A 59 0.21 -29.70 23.39
C LYS A 59 1.17 -30.05 22.24
N GLN A 60 2.20 -29.22 21.99
CA GLN A 60 3.16 -29.38 20.90
C GLN A 60 2.54 -29.44 19.48
N CYS A 61 1.33 -28.90 19.30
CA CYS A 61 0.60 -28.92 18.01
C CYS A 61 0.73 -27.61 17.22
N THR A 62 1.58 -26.68 17.64
CA THR A 62 1.70 -25.33 17.08
C THR A 62 1.99 -25.32 15.59
N ASN A 63 3.00 -26.08 15.14
CA ASN A 63 3.43 -26.09 13.74
C ASN A 63 2.33 -26.61 12.82
N THR A 64 1.71 -27.72 13.19
CA THR A 64 0.60 -28.31 12.44
C THR A 64 -0.58 -27.34 12.36
N PHE A 65 -0.99 -26.74 13.48
CA PHE A 65 -2.09 -25.78 13.50
C PHE A 65 -1.85 -24.59 12.57
N PHE A 66 -0.69 -23.93 12.68
CA PHE A 66 -0.39 -22.75 11.86
C PHE A 66 -0.20 -23.11 10.37
N SER A 67 0.29 -24.31 10.04
CA SER A 67 0.32 -24.78 8.64
C SER A 67 -1.08 -24.88 8.03
N VAL A 68 -2.05 -25.41 8.78
CA VAL A 68 -3.45 -25.55 8.33
C VAL A 68 -4.13 -24.19 8.28
N LEU A 69 -3.93 -23.33 9.27
CA LEU A 69 -4.46 -21.97 9.28
C LEU A 69 -3.95 -21.16 8.08
N ASN A 70 -2.66 -21.26 7.76
CA ASN A 70 -2.07 -20.59 6.60
C ASN A 70 -2.64 -21.13 5.28
N ALA A 71 -2.86 -22.45 5.16
CA ALA A 71 -3.51 -23.02 3.99
C ALA A 71 -4.95 -22.51 3.83
N TRP A 72 -5.69 -22.39 4.92
CA TRP A 72 -7.02 -21.82 4.94
C TRP A 72 -7.04 -20.33 4.54
N TRP A 73 -6.07 -19.54 5.00
CA TRP A 73 -5.93 -18.13 4.57
C TRP A 73 -5.58 -17.99 3.09
N LYS A 74 -4.75 -18.87 2.53
CA LYS A 74 -4.44 -18.88 1.09
C LYS A 74 -5.70 -19.04 0.24
N GLN A 75 -6.67 -19.85 0.68
CA GLN A 75 -7.97 -19.99 -0.02
C GLN A 75 -8.76 -18.67 -0.04
N LYS A 76 -8.51 -17.76 0.92
CA LYS A 76 -9.09 -16.41 0.98
C LYS A 76 -8.23 -15.34 0.32
N SER A 77 -7.28 -15.71 -0.55
CA SER A 77 -6.36 -14.78 -1.23
C SER A 77 -5.46 -13.98 -0.29
N ARG A 78 -5.22 -14.48 0.91
CA ARG A 78 -4.34 -13.86 1.91
C ARG A 78 -3.01 -14.60 1.94
N THR A 79 -1.92 -13.89 1.69
CA THR A 79 -0.57 -14.46 1.67
C THR A 79 0.26 -14.06 2.89
N LYS A 80 -0.18 -13.04 3.64
CA LYS A 80 0.51 -12.59 4.85
C LYS A 80 0.46 -13.64 5.96
N VAL A 81 1.64 -14.12 6.35
CA VAL A 81 1.82 -15.07 7.45
C VAL A 81 2.31 -14.33 8.69
N TYR A 82 1.71 -14.65 9.83
CA TYR A 82 2.07 -14.10 11.13
C TYR A 82 2.83 -15.14 11.96
N SER A 83 3.82 -14.68 12.73
CA SER A 83 4.60 -15.54 13.61
C SER A 83 3.79 -15.98 14.84
N VAL A 84 4.23 -17.06 15.49
CA VAL A 84 3.62 -17.52 16.75
C VAL A 84 3.73 -16.44 17.84
N ASP A 85 4.87 -15.73 17.92
CA ASP A 85 5.08 -14.65 18.89
C ASP A 85 4.08 -13.50 18.72
N PHE A 86 3.68 -13.20 17.47
CA PHE A 86 2.65 -12.21 17.20
C PHE A 86 1.32 -12.56 17.88
N PHE A 87 0.90 -13.83 17.83
CA PHE A 87 -0.34 -14.27 18.46
C PHE A 87 -0.21 -14.45 19.98
N LEU A 88 0.97 -14.80 20.49
CA LEU A 88 1.23 -14.85 21.93
C LEU A 88 1.15 -13.48 22.61
N LYS A 89 1.38 -12.41 21.84
CA LYS A 89 1.31 -11.02 22.27
C LYS A 89 0.17 -10.26 21.60
N ALA A 90 -0.92 -10.95 21.28
CA ALA A 90 -2.04 -10.39 20.53
C ALA A 90 -2.62 -9.12 21.18
N CYS A 91 -2.79 -9.10 22.50
CA CYS A 91 -3.30 -7.92 23.21
C CYS A 91 -2.29 -6.77 23.24
N ASP A 92 -0.99 -7.08 23.35
CA ASP A 92 0.08 -6.08 23.35
C ASP A 92 0.18 -5.40 21.99
N ASN A 93 0.06 -6.19 20.92
CA ASN A 93 0.06 -5.72 19.55
C ASN A 93 -1.17 -4.84 19.27
N LEU A 94 -2.34 -5.22 19.79
CA LEU A 94 -3.55 -4.40 19.69
C LEU A 94 -3.37 -3.06 20.41
N LEU A 95 -2.90 -3.08 21.66
CA LEU A 95 -2.67 -1.85 22.44
C LEU A 95 -1.62 -0.94 21.76
N THR A 96 -0.52 -1.52 21.28
CA THR A 96 0.53 -0.80 20.53
C THR A 96 -0.07 -0.05 19.34
N LYS A 97 -1.04 -0.67 18.65
CA LYS A 97 -1.72 -0.07 17.50
C LYS A 97 -2.55 1.16 17.88
N PHE A 98 -3.20 1.16 19.06
CA PHE A 98 -3.91 2.34 19.57
C PHE A 98 -2.95 3.52 19.80
N PHE A 99 -1.75 3.28 20.33
CA PHE A 99 -0.75 4.34 20.53
C PHE A 99 -0.13 4.88 19.23
N GLN A 100 -0.04 4.06 18.20
CA GLN A 100 0.58 4.44 16.91
C GLN A 100 -0.35 5.22 15.98
N LYS A 101 -1.65 5.29 16.27
CA LYS A 101 -2.65 5.94 15.43
C LYS A 101 -3.14 7.22 16.07
N ASN A 102 -3.48 8.19 15.22
CA ASN A 102 -4.08 9.44 15.66
C ASN A 102 -5.55 9.20 16.03
N ILE A 103 -5.79 8.71 17.23
CA ILE A 103 -7.12 8.37 17.77
C ILE A 103 -7.54 9.37 18.86
N PRO A 104 -8.85 9.51 19.13
CA PRO A 104 -9.31 10.31 20.26
C PRO A 104 -8.74 9.82 21.59
N ILE A 105 -8.29 10.75 22.43
CA ILE A 105 -7.66 10.45 23.74
C ILE A 105 -8.59 9.58 24.61
N GLN A 106 -9.89 9.84 24.59
CA GLN A 106 -10.88 9.05 25.34
C GLN A 106 -10.90 7.58 24.93
N THR A 107 -10.73 7.29 23.64
CA THR A 107 -10.65 5.92 23.12
C THR A 107 -9.38 5.23 23.58
N LEU A 108 -8.26 5.96 23.61
CA LEU A 108 -6.99 5.45 24.13
C LEU A 108 -7.06 5.14 25.63
N ASP A 109 -7.64 6.03 26.42
CA ASP A 109 -7.82 5.82 27.87
C ASP A 109 -8.68 4.57 28.15
N ASN A 110 -9.75 4.38 27.39
CA ASN A 110 -10.58 3.18 27.48
C ASN A 110 -9.79 1.92 27.08
N ALA A 111 -8.93 1.98 26.06
CA ALA A 111 -8.05 0.89 25.67
C ALA A 111 -7.08 0.50 26.80
N ILE A 112 -6.44 1.50 27.42
CA ILE A 112 -5.50 1.28 28.53
C ILE A 112 -6.21 0.64 29.71
N ARG A 113 -7.37 1.17 30.12
CA ARG A 113 -8.18 0.61 31.24
C ARG A 113 -8.59 -0.84 30.98
N MET A 114 -9.02 -1.16 29.76
CA MET A 114 -9.37 -2.54 29.42
C MET A 114 -8.15 -3.45 29.46
N TYR A 115 -7.01 -3.01 28.91
CA TYR A 115 -5.79 -3.80 28.93
C TYR A 115 -5.29 -4.08 30.36
N THR A 116 -5.23 -3.07 31.22
CA THR A 116 -4.78 -3.22 32.62
C THR A 116 -5.76 -4.00 33.48
N SER A 117 -7.03 -4.10 33.10
CA SER A 117 -8.00 -5.00 33.74
C SER A 117 -7.75 -6.49 33.43
N LEU A 118 -7.06 -6.80 32.34
CA LEU A 118 -6.84 -8.16 31.86
C LEU A 118 -5.44 -8.69 32.17
N PHE A 119 -4.46 -7.79 32.33
CA PHE A 119 -3.05 -8.14 32.45
C PHE A 119 -2.37 -7.36 33.58
N PRO A 120 -1.31 -7.94 34.18
CA PRO A 120 -0.60 -7.31 35.27
C PRO A 120 0.17 -6.07 34.82
N ARG A 121 0.43 -5.17 35.77
CA ARG A 121 1.04 -3.86 35.52
C ARG A 121 2.42 -3.96 34.87
N GLU A 122 3.22 -4.95 35.26
CA GLU A 122 4.57 -5.16 34.73
C GLU A 122 4.55 -5.46 33.22
N ARG A 123 3.49 -6.12 32.73
CA ARG A 123 3.33 -6.37 31.29
C ARG A 123 3.05 -5.06 30.54
N PHE A 124 2.19 -4.22 31.10
CA PHE A 124 1.89 -2.90 30.54
C PHE A 124 3.13 -2.00 30.52
N GLU A 125 3.91 -1.97 31.59
CA GLU A 125 5.16 -1.19 31.67
C GLU A 125 6.14 -1.57 30.55
N LYS A 126 6.29 -2.87 30.26
CA LYS A 126 7.11 -3.34 29.12
C LYS A 126 6.60 -2.85 27.77
N VAL A 127 5.27 -2.81 27.57
CA VAL A 127 4.68 -2.29 26.33
C VAL A 127 4.97 -0.79 26.18
N ILE A 128 4.82 -0.02 27.26
CA ILE A 128 5.11 1.42 27.27
C ILE A 128 6.61 1.69 27.03
N SER A 129 7.51 0.99 27.72
CA SER A 129 8.95 1.13 27.49
C SER A 129 9.33 0.87 26.03
N ARG A 130 8.73 -0.16 25.41
CA ARG A 130 8.94 -0.45 23.98
C ARG A 130 8.43 0.69 23.08
N LEU A 131 7.25 1.23 23.37
CA LEU A 131 6.68 2.35 22.61
C LEU A 131 7.54 3.61 22.72
N ILE A 132 8.08 3.92 23.90
CA ILE A 132 8.98 5.06 24.12
C ILE A 132 10.25 4.90 23.30
N LEU A 133 10.89 3.72 23.37
CA LEU A 133 12.11 3.42 22.59
C LEU A 133 11.86 3.53 21.08
N MET A 134 10.73 2.99 20.61
CA MET A 134 10.34 3.07 19.21
C MET A 134 10.10 4.53 18.78
N SER A 135 9.41 5.32 19.60
CA SER A 135 9.18 6.75 19.32
C SER A 135 10.49 7.52 19.26
N ALA A 136 11.40 7.30 20.20
CA ALA A 136 12.71 7.96 20.21
C ALA A 136 13.52 7.59 18.96
N SER A 137 13.48 6.32 18.55
CA SER A 137 14.15 5.85 17.33
C SER A 137 13.57 6.50 16.07
N HIS A 138 12.24 6.62 15.97
CA HIS A 138 11.59 7.30 14.86
C HIS A 138 11.98 8.78 14.78
N THR A 139 12.01 9.49 15.92
CA THR A 139 12.44 10.89 15.96
C THR A 139 13.87 11.04 15.46
N GLN A 140 14.80 10.19 15.91
CA GLN A 140 16.19 10.22 15.44
C GLN A 140 16.32 9.99 13.92
N ILE A 141 15.53 9.06 13.36
CA ILE A 141 15.51 8.81 11.90
C ILE A 141 14.99 10.04 11.16
N ILE A 142 13.93 10.68 11.67
CA ILE A 142 13.36 11.89 11.09
C ILE A 142 14.39 13.03 11.12
N ASP A 143 15.02 13.28 12.27
CA ASP A 143 16.03 14.33 12.44
C ASP A 143 17.22 14.11 11.50
N TYR A 144 17.70 12.87 11.38
CA TYR A 144 18.76 12.51 10.43
C TYR A 144 18.34 12.77 8.98
N THR A 145 17.11 12.42 8.62
CA THR A 145 16.58 12.61 7.26
C THR A 145 16.45 14.10 6.92
N ILE A 146 16.02 14.92 7.88
CA ILE A 146 15.94 16.37 7.73
C ILE A 146 17.33 16.98 7.58
N ALA A 147 18.29 16.58 8.42
CA ALA A 147 19.67 17.07 8.39
C ALA A 147 20.42 16.73 7.09
N ASN A 148 20.03 15.63 6.42
CA ASN A 148 20.68 15.14 5.19
C ASN A 148 19.80 15.25 3.95
N LYS A 149 18.81 16.16 3.95
CA LYS A 149 17.81 16.29 2.89
C LYS A 149 18.39 16.45 1.48
N ASP A 150 19.54 17.12 1.34
CA ASP A 150 20.18 17.35 0.04
C ASP A 150 20.89 16.10 -0.50
N ASN A 151 21.23 15.14 0.37
CA ASN A 151 21.92 13.90 0.02
C ASN A 151 20.98 12.69 -0.09
N ILE A 152 19.72 12.82 0.36
CA ILE A 152 18.74 11.75 0.38
C ILE A 152 17.66 12.05 -0.67
N ASP A 153 17.44 11.12 -1.60
CA ASP A 153 16.28 11.17 -2.49
C ASP A 153 14.99 10.85 -1.70
N ILE A 154 14.42 11.89 -1.07
CA ILE A 154 13.18 11.80 -0.30
C ILE A 154 12.03 11.27 -1.15
N GLN A 155 11.98 11.62 -2.44
CA GLN A 155 10.91 11.17 -3.32
C GLN A 155 11.02 9.67 -3.58
N PHE A 156 12.23 9.14 -3.79
CA PHE A 156 12.46 7.71 -3.89
C PHE A 156 12.10 6.98 -2.59
N LEU A 157 12.46 7.53 -1.43
CA LEU A 157 12.08 6.97 -0.13
C LEU A 157 10.55 6.92 0.04
N GLN A 158 9.85 8.00 -0.32
CA GLN A 158 8.39 8.05 -0.31
C GLN A 158 7.78 6.99 -1.23
N CYS A 159 8.33 6.80 -2.43
CA CYS A 159 7.88 5.76 -3.36
C CYS A 159 8.08 4.36 -2.78
N ARG A 160 9.23 4.09 -2.15
CA ARG A 160 9.50 2.81 -1.49
C ARG A 160 8.52 2.54 -0.35
N LEU A 161 8.24 3.54 0.48
CA LEU A 161 7.29 3.41 1.59
C LEU A 161 5.87 3.15 1.08
N LEU A 162 5.42 3.87 0.05
CA LEU A 162 4.12 3.66 -0.57
C LEU A 162 3.99 2.27 -1.18
N LEU A 163 5.00 1.85 -1.95
CA LEU A 163 5.02 0.52 -2.57
C LEU A 163 4.99 -0.59 -1.51
N THR A 164 5.78 -0.46 -0.44
CA THR A 164 5.79 -1.41 0.68
C THR A 164 4.42 -1.48 1.35
N ASN A 165 3.78 -0.33 1.59
CA ASN A 165 2.46 -0.28 2.19
C ASN A 165 1.39 -0.92 1.29
N TRP A 166 1.43 -0.67 -0.02
CA TRP A 166 0.50 -1.30 -0.97
C TRP A 166 0.73 -2.79 -1.12
N LEU A 167 1.98 -3.26 -1.10
CA LEU A 167 2.27 -4.69 -1.09
C LEU A 167 1.74 -5.35 0.18
N GLN A 168 1.91 -4.73 1.33
CA GLN A 168 1.33 -5.22 2.57
C GLN A 168 -0.21 -5.32 2.46
N GLU A 169 -0.88 -4.36 1.85
CA GLU A 169 -2.33 -4.44 1.60
C GLU A 169 -2.71 -5.58 0.66
N CYS A 170 -1.92 -5.82 -0.40
CA CYS A 170 -2.08 -6.98 -1.28
C CYS A 170 -1.90 -8.30 -0.52
N GLU A 171 -0.89 -8.41 0.34
CA GLU A 171 -0.63 -9.61 1.14
C GLU A 171 -1.75 -9.90 2.15
N CYS A 172 -2.41 -8.85 2.64
CA CYS A 172 -3.61 -8.94 3.48
C CYS A 172 -4.88 -9.33 2.69
N GLY A 173 -4.80 -9.56 1.37
CA GLY A 173 -5.93 -9.88 0.51
C GLY A 173 -6.77 -8.66 0.10
N ARG A 174 -6.26 -7.44 0.29
CA ARG A 174 -6.97 -6.17 0.04
C ARG A 174 -6.52 -5.48 -1.25
N ILE A 175 -6.26 -6.28 -2.28
CA ILE A 175 -5.81 -5.79 -3.59
C ILE A 175 -6.80 -4.79 -4.21
N GLU A 176 -8.10 -4.97 -4.02
CA GLU A 176 -9.13 -4.06 -4.55
C GLU A 176 -9.05 -2.66 -3.92
N ASN A 177 -8.63 -2.55 -2.65
CA ASN A 177 -8.38 -1.25 -2.03
C ASN A 177 -7.20 -0.54 -2.70
N VAL A 178 -6.12 -1.30 -2.98
CA VAL A 178 -4.94 -0.77 -3.68
C VAL A 178 -5.30 -0.33 -5.09
N LYS A 179 -6.06 -1.15 -5.84
CA LYS A 179 -6.60 -0.77 -7.15
C LYS A 179 -7.41 0.52 -7.08
N GLY A 180 -8.36 0.61 -6.16
CA GLY A 180 -9.18 1.82 -5.98
C GLY A 180 -8.35 3.07 -5.68
N VAL A 181 -7.33 2.95 -4.82
CA VAL A 181 -6.42 4.07 -4.53
C VAL A 181 -5.61 4.47 -5.76
N ILE A 182 -5.03 3.51 -6.49
CA ILE A 182 -4.23 3.78 -7.68
C ILE A 182 -5.11 4.36 -8.80
N SER A 183 -6.27 3.79 -9.10
CA SER A 183 -7.21 4.33 -10.09
C SER A 183 -7.63 5.77 -9.75
N ASN A 184 -7.85 6.07 -8.46
CA ASN A 184 -8.14 7.44 -8.01
C ASN A 184 -6.98 8.42 -8.22
N MET A 185 -5.74 7.94 -8.32
CA MET A 185 -4.58 8.77 -8.67
C MET A 185 -4.54 9.15 -10.15
N PHE A 186 -5.28 8.44 -11.02
CA PHE A 186 -5.38 8.75 -12.46
C PHE A 186 -6.51 9.74 -12.80
N LEU A 187 -7.23 10.27 -11.79
CA LEU A 187 -8.22 11.32 -12.01
C LEU A 187 -7.55 12.61 -12.52
N SER A 188 -8.14 13.26 -13.51
CA SER A 188 -7.52 14.35 -14.28
C SER A 188 -6.96 15.50 -13.42
N TYR A 189 -7.64 15.84 -12.32
CA TYR A 189 -7.23 16.91 -11.40
C TYR A 189 -6.06 16.53 -10.46
N LYS A 190 -5.67 15.26 -10.41
CA LYS A 190 -4.54 14.75 -9.60
C LYS A 190 -3.32 14.37 -10.43
N LEU A 191 -3.49 14.08 -11.72
CA LEU A 191 -2.46 13.52 -12.60
C LEU A 191 -1.12 14.25 -12.54
N GLN A 192 -1.13 15.58 -12.46
CA GLN A 192 0.09 16.38 -12.40
C GLN A 192 0.97 16.03 -11.18
N SER A 193 0.38 15.76 -10.02
CA SER A 193 1.13 15.44 -8.79
C SER A 193 1.36 13.93 -8.61
N THR A 194 0.46 13.10 -9.10
CA THR A 194 0.49 11.64 -8.88
C THR A 194 1.27 10.88 -9.94
N LEU A 195 1.26 11.32 -11.20
CA LEU A 195 1.90 10.59 -12.30
C LEU A 195 3.43 10.45 -12.12
N PRO A 196 4.18 11.49 -11.71
CA PRO A 196 5.61 11.34 -11.43
C PRO A 196 5.89 10.33 -10.34
N LEU A 197 5.05 10.28 -9.30
CA LEU A 197 5.14 9.31 -8.21
C LEU A 197 4.94 7.89 -8.71
N LEU A 198 3.86 7.64 -9.47
CA LEU A 198 3.54 6.31 -10.02
C LEU A 198 4.63 5.80 -10.97
N VAL A 199 5.15 6.65 -11.86
CA VAL A 199 6.27 6.27 -12.73
C VAL A 199 7.54 5.99 -11.91
N THR A 200 7.80 6.78 -10.86
CA THR A 200 8.96 6.54 -9.99
C THR A 200 8.84 5.21 -9.26
N ILE A 201 7.64 4.83 -8.79
CA ILE A 201 7.38 3.52 -8.16
C ILE A 201 7.76 2.37 -9.10
N LEU A 202 7.48 2.47 -10.41
CA LEU A 202 7.86 1.45 -11.39
C LEU A 202 9.38 1.28 -11.56
N THR A 203 10.18 2.27 -11.13
CA THR A 203 11.65 2.21 -11.13
C THR A 203 12.23 1.64 -9.84
N VAL A 204 11.43 1.54 -8.78
CA VAL A 204 11.84 0.89 -7.52
C VAL A 204 11.94 -0.61 -7.78
N ASN A 205 12.98 -1.26 -7.26
CA ASN A 205 13.14 -2.71 -7.32
C ASN A 205 13.16 -3.27 -5.91
N ILE A 206 12.08 -3.91 -5.50
CA ILE A 206 11.94 -4.68 -4.27
C ILE A 206 11.31 -6.05 -4.58
N GLU A 207 11.51 -7.01 -3.68
CA GLU A 207 10.96 -8.35 -3.82
C GLU A 207 9.42 -8.32 -3.90
N ASN A 208 8.86 -9.18 -4.78
CA ASN A 208 7.42 -9.39 -4.94
C ASN A 208 6.60 -8.15 -5.32
N GLU A 209 7.20 -7.12 -5.92
CA GLU A 209 6.47 -5.89 -6.26
C GLU A 209 5.42 -6.01 -7.39
N ALA A 210 5.46 -7.12 -8.14
CA ALA A 210 4.64 -7.38 -9.32
C ALA A 210 3.14 -7.09 -9.14
N PRO A 211 2.46 -7.48 -8.04
CA PRO A 211 1.03 -7.22 -7.88
C PRO A 211 0.68 -5.74 -7.96
N VAL A 212 1.51 -4.87 -7.38
CA VAL A 212 1.26 -3.42 -7.36
C VAL A 212 1.72 -2.78 -8.67
N THR A 213 2.90 -3.14 -9.18
CA THR A 213 3.40 -2.58 -10.44
C THR A 213 2.49 -2.93 -11.61
N ASN A 214 1.89 -4.13 -11.63
CA ASN A 214 0.95 -4.54 -12.67
C ASN A 214 -0.32 -3.68 -12.66
N ILE A 215 -0.86 -3.34 -11.48
CA ILE A 215 -2.02 -2.45 -11.37
C ILE A 215 -1.69 -1.05 -11.91
N ILE A 216 -0.50 -0.53 -11.60
CA ILE A 216 -0.05 0.77 -12.11
C ILE A 216 0.07 0.72 -13.64
N LEU A 217 0.72 -0.32 -14.18
CA LEU A 217 0.93 -0.50 -15.61
C LEU A 217 -0.39 -0.64 -16.37
N GLU A 218 -1.34 -1.43 -15.85
CA GLU A 218 -2.68 -1.59 -16.44
C GLU A 218 -3.38 -0.23 -16.60
N ASN A 219 -3.37 0.59 -15.55
CA ASN A 219 -3.96 1.94 -15.61
C ASN A 219 -3.19 2.87 -16.56
N LEU A 220 -1.85 2.78 -16.62
CA LEU A 220 -1.04 3.54 -17.57
C LEU A 220 -1.36 3.15 -19.00
N TYR A 221 -1.41 1.86 -19.30
CA TYR A 221 -1.68 1.34 -20.63
C TYR A 221 -3.05 1.77 -21.14
N MET A 222 -4.10 1.68 -20.31
CA MET A 222 -5.41 2.21 -20.66
C MET A 222 -5.37 3.71 -21.01
N LYS A 223 -4.59 4.51 -20.29
CA LYS A 223 -4.44 5.95 -20.58
C LYS A 223 -3.58 6.22 -21.81
N MET A 224 -2.61 5.35 -22.10
CA MET A 224 -1.74 5.47 -23.28
C MET A 224 -2.45 5.03 -24.57
N GLU A 225 -3.41 4.11 -24.48
CA GLU A 225 -4.22 3.71 -25.62
C GLU A 225 -5.34 4.71 -25.95
N ASP A 226 -5.77 5.51 -24.96
CA ASP A 226 -6.76 6.56 -25.15
C ASP A 226 -6.20 7.71 -26.01
N ARG A 227 -6.69 7.82 -27.25
CA ARG A 227 -6.36 8.90 -28.21
C ARG A 227 -7.43 9.99 -28.25
N SER A 228 -8.31 10.07 -27.26
CA SER A 228 -9.31 11.14 -27.19
C SER A 228 -8.72 12.42 -26.60
N VAL A 229 -9.44 13.54 -26.75
CA VAL A 229 -9.09 14.82 -26.09
C VAL A 229 -9.02 14.68 -24.57
N LEU A 230 -9.71 13.69 -23.98
CA LEU A 230 -9.71 13.44 -22.54
C LEU A 230 -8.36 12.93 -22.01
N SER A 231 -7.53 12.29 -22.86
CA SER A 231 -6.19 11.83 -22.49
C SER A 231 -5.11 12.90 -22.64
N LYS A 232 -5.43 14.06 -23.22
CA LYS A 232 -4.49 15.18 -23.39
C LYS A 232 -3.77 15.55 -22.10
N GLN A 233 -4.51 15.65 -21.00
CA GLN A 233 -3.95 16.02 -19.70
C GLN A 233 -2.95 14.97 -19.18
N PHE A 234 -3.19 13.69 -19.47
CA PHE A 234 -2.27 12.61 -19.11
C PHE A 234 -0.94 12.76 -19.84
N TRP A 235 -0.97 12.89 -21.17
CA TRP A 235 0.25 13.03 -21.97
C TRP A 235 1.04 14.29 -21.65
N LEU A 236 0.35 15.42 -21.50
CA LEU A 236 0.99 16.67 -21.06
C LEU A 236 1.63 16.49 -19.67
N SER A 237 0.97 15.78 -18.76
CA SER A 237 1.53 15.53 -17.43
C SER A 237 2.75 14.61 -17.50
N LEU A 238 2.69 13.57 -18.33
CA LEU A 238 3.78 12.61 -18.52
C LEU A 238 5.05 13.31 -19.00
N PHE A 239 4.96 14.09 -20.08
CA PHE A 239 6.14 14.73 -20.69
C PHE A 239 6.62 15.96 -19.92
N ARG A 240 5.76 16.63 -19.15
CA ARG A 240 6.11 17.87 -18.43
C ARG A 240 6.64 17.63 -17.02
N TYR A 241 6.08 16.67 -16.30
CA TYR A 241 6.35 16.51 -14.86
C TYR A 241 7.10 15.23 -14.51
N VAL A 242 7.19 14.26 -15.41
CA VAL A 242 7.92 13.02 -15.15
C VAL A 242 9.36 13.17 -15.65
N ASP A 243 10.30 12.84 -14.78
CA ASP A 243 11.73 12.88 -15.10
C ASP A 243 12.09 11.91 -16.23
N ARG A 244 12.93 12.37 -17.16
CA ARG A 244 13.33 11.61 -18.36
C ARG A 244 14.15 10.36 -18.01
N GLN A 245 15.01 10.44 -17.00
CA GLN A 245 15.82 9.29 -16.59
C GLN A 245 14.91 8.21 -15.99
N ARG A 246 13.91 8.62 -15.21
CA ARG A 246 12.90 7.68 -14.68
C ARG A 246 12.05 7.05 -15.78
N LEU A 247 11.58 7.84 -16.75
CA LEU A 247 10.87 7.29 -17.92
C LEU A 247 11.71 6.29 -18.70
N SER A 248 12.99 6.59 -18.93
CA SER A 248 13.92 5.67 -19.61
C SER A 248 14.08 4.36 -18.84
N LYS A 249 14.25 4.42 -17.50
CA LYS A 249 14.31 3.22 -16.64
C LYS A 249 13.02 2.38 -16.74
N VAL A 250 11.86 3.01 -16.74
CA VAL A 250 10.57 2.29 -16.91
C VAL A 250 10.51 1.64 -18.29
N CYS A 251 10.92 2.32 -19.35
CA CYS A 251 10.94 1.76 -20.71
C CYS A 251 11.87 0.54 -20.83
N LEU A 252 13.05 0.59 -20.21
CA LEU A 252 14.00 -0.54 -20.19
C LEU A 252 13.42 -1.76 -19.47
N ARG A 253 12.62 -1.52 -18.43
CA ARG A 253 12.05 -2.56 -17.58
C ARG A 253 10.76 -3.16 -18.15
N TYR A 254 9.94 -2.34 -18.79
CA TYR A 254 8.61 -2.72 -19.27
C TYR A 254 8.49 -2.41 -20.75
N ASN A 255 8.80 -3.39 -21.59
CA ASN A 255 8.85 -3.22 -23.05
C ASN A 255 7.50 -2.76 -23.65
N GLU A 256 6.38 -3.23 -23.11
CA GLU A 256 5.05 -2.78 -23.56
C GLU A 256 4.82 -1.28 -23.31
N PHE A 257 5.32 -0.74 -22.19
CA PHE A 257 5.30 0.70 -21.93
C PHE A 257 6.06 1.48 -23.01
N LEU A 258 7.25 0.98 -23.39
CA LEU A 258 8.06 1.59 -24.45
C LEU A 258 7.32 1.59 -25.81
N ILE A 259 6.72 0.46 -26.18
CA ILE A 259 5.96 0.33 -27.43
C ILE A 259 4.83 1.36 -27.48
N LYS A 260 3.98 1.42 -26.44
CA LYS A 260 2.86 2.37 -26.40
C LYS A 260 3.33 3.83 -26.38
N LEU A 261 4.48 4.11 -25.74
CA LEU A 261 5.06 5.45 -25.74
C LEU A 261 5.51 5.86 -27.15
N PHE A 262 6.17 4.96 -27.88
CA PHE A 262 6.57 5.20 -29.26
C PHE A 262 5.37 5.32 -30.20
N ASP A 263 4.34 4.49 -30.03
CA ASP A 263 3.10 4.61 -30.81
C ASP A 263 2.47 6.00 -30.66
N PHE A 264 2.45 6.55 -29.44
CA PHE A 264 1.96 7.90 -29.21
C PHE A 264 2.85 8.98 -29.85
N ILE A 265 4.18 8.84 -29.74
CA ILE A 265 5.13 9.78 -30.34
C ILE A 265 4.99 9.79 -31.87
N ILE A 266 4.87 8.60 -32.49
CA ILE A 266 4.62 8.46 -33.93
C ILE A 266 3.27 9.09 -34.30
N TYR A 267 2.21 8.80 -33.55
CA TYR A 267 0.90 9.40 -33.77
C TYR A 267 0.94 10.93 -33.74
N ILE A 268 1.57 11.53 -32.73
CA ILE A 268 1.73 12.99 -32.66
C ILE A 268 2.54 13.49 -33.85
N GLY A 269 3.63 12.81 -34.21
CA GLY A 269 4.48 13.17 -35.36
C GLY A 269 3.72 13.16 -36.70
N CYS A 270 2.87 12.17 -36.93
CA CYS A 270 2.00 12.11 -38.12
C CYS A 270 0.96 13.23 -38.18
N MET A 271 0.61 13.82 -37.03
CA MET A 271 -0.33 14.95 -36.93
C MET A 271 0.39 16.30 -36.88
N MET A 272 1.69 16.36 -37.22
CA MET A 272 2.43 17.61 -37.32
C MET A 272 2.51 18.08 -38.77
N ASN A 273 2.32 19.37 -38.98
CA ASN A 273 2.53 20.06 -40.25
C ASN A 273 3.75 20.97 -40.16
N TYR A 274 4.50 21.09 -41.26
CA TYR A 274 5.62 22.03 -41.36
C TYR A 274 5.10 23.40 -41.78
N ILE A 275 4.86 24.28 -40.81
CA ILE A 275 4.19 25.57 -41.02
C ILE A 275 5.02 26.76 -40.49
N PRO A 276 4.80 27.98 -41.01
CA PRO A 276 5.48 29.18 -40.53
C PRO A 276 5.06 29.54 -39.09
N HIS A 277 6.04 29.76 -38.21
CA HIS A 277 5.82 30.23 -36.83
C HIS A 277 6.93 31.20 -36.42
N ASN A 278 6.58 32.48 -36.21
CA ASN A 278 7.53 33.57 -35.92
C ASN A 278 8.68 33.66 -36.94
N SER A 279 8.34 33.70 -38.23
CA SER A 279 9.30 33.84 -39.35
C SER A 279 10.23 32.64 -39.59
N GLU A 280 10.03 31.53 -38.88
CA GLU A 280 10.76 30.27 -39.07
C GLU A 280 9.78 29.14 -39.36
N MET A 281 10.13 28.23 -40.27
CA MET A 281 9.33 27.04 -40.52
C MET A 281 9.57 25.99 -39.42
N LYS A 282 8.50 25.57 -38.74
CA LYS A 282 8.56 24.62 -37.63
C LYS A 282 7.53 23.52 -37.82
N TRP A 283 7.87 22.31 -37.37
CA TRP A 283 6.87 21.27 -37.18
C TRP A 283 6.00 21.66 -36.00
N MET A 284 4.70 21.82 -36.26
CA MET A 284 3.67 22.12 -35.27
C MET A 284 2.53 21.14 -35.40
N GLY A 285 1.88 20.81 -34.28
CA GLY A 285 0.65 20.03 -34.32
C GLY A 285 -0.44 20.74 -35.13
N ASP A 286 -1.14 19.99 -35.96
CA ASP A 286 -2.28 20.50 -36.73
C ASP A 286 -3.40 20.99 -35.78
N PRO A 287 -3.84 22.26 -35.87
CA PRO A 287 -4.94 22.79 -35.06
C PRO A 287 -6.27 22.04 -35.21
N GLU A 288 -6.51 21.42 -36.36
CA GLU A 288 -7.79 20.75 -36.68
C GLU A 288 -7.81 19.28 -36.26
N THR A 289 -6.65 18.61 -36.27
CA THR A 289 -6.57 17.15 -36.12
C THR A 289 -5.71 16.68 -34.94
N SER A 290 -4.80 17.51 -34.42
CA SER A 290 -3.90 17.15 -33.33
C SER A 290 -4.54 17.36 -31.95
N ILE A 291 -4.35 16.38 -31.05
CA ILE A 291 -4.73 16.50 -29.63
C ILE A 291 -3.88 17.58 -28.91
N CYS A 292 -2.67 17.84 -29.44
CA CYS A 292 -1.70 18.77 -28.89
C CYS A 292 -1.22 19.77 -29.96
N PRO A 293 -2.08 20.68 -30.45
CA PRO A 293 -1.76 21.56 -31.58
C PRO A 293 -0.65 22.57 -31.26
N ASN A 294 -0.47 22.90 -29.98
CA ASN A 294 0.57 23.82 -29.52
C ASN A 294 1.95 23.15 -29.35
N LEU A 295 2.09 21.87 -29.70
CA LEU A 295 3.35 21.14 -29.55
C LEU A 295 4.27 21.51 -30.72
N ILE A 296 5.46 22.01 -30.40
CA ILE A 296 6.46 22.48 -31.37
C ILE A 296 7.69 21.58 -31.29
N PHE A 297 8.13 21.05 -32.42
CA PHE A 297 9.40 20.32 -32.48
C PHE A 297 10.57 21.29 -32.27
N ARG A 298 11.48 20.96 -31.35
CA ARG A 298 12.75 21.66 -31.17
C ARG A 298 13.88 20.67 -31.32
N LYS A 299 14.81 20.95 -32.25
CA LYS A 299 16.04 20.19 -32.40
C LYS A 299 16.89 20.39 -31.13
N ILE A 300 17.15 19.30 -30.40
CA ILE A 300 18.07 19.32 -29.25
C ILE A 300 19.46 19.05 -29.84
N TYR A 301 20.39 19.99 -29.62
CA TYR A 301 21.81 19.84 -29.95
C TYR A 301 22.55 19.18 -28.80
#